data_AF-A0A3N0AHK8-F1
#
_entry.id   AF-A0A3N0AHK8-F1
#
_cell.length_a   1.000
_cell.length_b   1.000
_cell.length_c   1.000
_cell.angle_alpha   90.00
_cell.angle_beta   90.00
_cell.angle_gamma   90.00
#
_symmetry.space_group_name_H-M   'P 1'
#
loop_
_entity.id
_entity.type
_entity.pdbx_description
1 polymer ?
#
loop_
_entity_poly.entity_id
_entity_poly.type
_entity_poly.pdbx_seq_one_letter_code
_entity_poly.pdbx_strand_id
1 'polypeptide(L)' 'MVTDAQKKATNAYRAANVKNVTVKFFPADREVYDWMRENGYSGAWVRELIRREYERAKGE' A
#
# COMPACT_ATOMS: atom_id res chain seq x y z
N MET A 1 12.54 11.07 -25.73
CA MET A 1 13.52 10.38 -24.86
C MET A 1 13.55 11.14 -23.53
N VAL A 2 13.21 10.50 -22.40
CA VAL A 2 13.20 11.18 -21.09
C VAL A 2 14.62 11.26 -20.57
N THR A 3 15.10 12.45 -20.23
CA THR A 3 16.46 12.67 -19.74
C THR A 3 16.63 12.08 -18.33
N ASP A 4 17.86 11.74 -17.94
CA ASP A 4 18.10 11.20 -16.60
C ASP A 4 17.79 12.21 -15.48
N ALA A 5 17.92 13.51 -15.78
CA ALA A 5 17.46 14.60 -14.90
C ALA A 5 15.94 14.54 -14.68
N GLN A 6 15.15 14.31 -15.73
CA GLN A 6 13.69 14.19 -15.64
C GLN A 6 13.25 12.92 -14.88
N LYS A 7 13.95 11.79 -15.07
CA LYS A 7 13.71 10.57 -14.28
C LYS A 7 13.98 10.79 -12.79
N LYS A 8 15.10 11.44 -12.46
CA LYS A 8 15.47 11.75 -11.07
C LYS A 8 14.45 12.68 -10.40
N ALA A 9 14.01 13.72 -11.10
CA ALA A 9 12.97 14.63 -10.61
C ALA A 9 11.63 13.91 -10.38
N THR A 10 11.24 13.03 -11.29
CA THR A 10 10.00 12.24 -11.17
C THR A 10 10.05 11.30 -9.96
N ASN A 11 11.19 10.63 -9.75
CA ASN A 11 11.37 9.73 -8.60
C ASN A 11 11.40 10.51 -7.28
N ALA A 12 12.03 11.68 -7.24
CA ALA A 12 12.04 12.55 -6.06
C ALA A 12 10.62 13.04 -5.72
N TYR A 13 9.85 13.49 -6.72
CA TYR A 13 8.46 13.91 -6.54
C TYR A 13 7.59 12.76 -6.03
N ARG A 14 7.72 11.56 -6.62
CA ARG A 14 6.98 10.38 -6.17
C ARG A 14 7.32 10.04 -4.72
N ALA A 15 8.60 9.98 -4.37
CA ALA A 15 9.04 9.69 -3.00
C ALA A 15 8.49 10.71 -1.99
N ALA A 16 8.49 12.00 -2.33
CA ALA A 16 7.97 13.06 -1.47
C ALA A 16 6.44 13.01 -1.28
N ASN A 17 5.70 12.46 -2.24
CA ASN A 17 4.24 12.44 -2.24
C ASN A 17 3.63 11.07 -1.89
N VAL A 18 4.45 10.04 -1.71
CA VAL A 18 3.98 8.74 -1.22
C VAL A 18 3.61 8.87 0.27
N LYS A 19 2.40 8.47 0.61
CA LYS A 19 1.95 8.30 2.00
C LYS A 19 2.13 6.84 2.41
N ASN A 20 2.93 6.61 3.44
CA ASN A 20 3.19 5.28 3.97
C ASN A 20 2.33 5.03 5.21
N VAL A 21 1.78 3.82 5.30
CA VAL A 21 1.10 3.32 6.50
C VAL A 21 1.77 2.02 6.89
N THR A 22 2.16 1.91 8.16
CA THR A 22 2.72 0.68 8.73
C THR A 22 1.63 -0.01 9.55
N VAL A 23 1.29 -1.24 9.16
CA VAL A 23 0.37 -2.10 9.91
C VAL A 23 1.18 -3.07 10.75
N LYS A 24 0.88 -3.13 12.05
CA LYS A 24 1.51 -4.06 12.98
C LYS A 24 0.52 -5.17 13.31
N PHE A 25 0.96 -6.41 13.19
CA PHE A 25 0.22 -7.58 13.65
C PHE A 25 0.78 -7.99 15.01
N PHE A 26 -0.06 -8.01 16.03
CA PHE A 26 0.35 -8.41 17.38
C PHE A 26 0.33 -9.94 17.51
N PRO A 27 0.87 -10.52 18.59
CA PRO A 27 0.92 -11.98 18.74
C PRO A 27 -0.45 -12.67 18.61
N ALA A 28 -1.54 -12.00 18.99
CA ALA A 28 -2.90 -12.50 18.82
C ALA A 28 -3.34 -12.62 17.35
N ASP A 29 -2.75 -11.82 16.46
CA ASP A 29 -3.07 -11.76 15.03
C ASP A 29 -2.04 -12.51 14.18
N ARG A 30 -1.17 -13.31 14.81
CA ARG A 30 -0.09 -14.02 14.11
C ARG A 30 -0.62 -14.91 12.99
N GLU A 31 -1.68 -15.66 13.26
CA GLU A 31 -2.31 -16.54 12.28
C GLU A 31 -2.87 -15.76 11.08
N VAL A 32 -3.39 -14.55 11.32
CA VAL A 32 -3.88 -13.66 10.25
C VAL A 32 -2.73 -13.18 9.37
N TYR A 33 -1.60 -12.82 9.99
CA TYR A 33 -0.39 -12.44 9.26
C TYR A 33 0.17 -13.60 8.42
N ASP A 34 0.26 -14.79 9.01
CA ASP A 34 0.78 -15.99 8.35
C ASP A 34 -0.11 -16.37 7.15
N TRP A 35 -1.44 -16.41 7.35
CA TRP A 35 -2.40 -16.64 6.28
C TRP A 35 -2.31 -15.59 5.16
N MET A 36 -2.21 -14.29 5.51
CA MET A 36 -2.06 -13.21 4.53
C MET A 36 -0.80 -13.43 3.67
N ARG A 37 0.31 -13.79 4.31
CA ARG A 37 1.59 -14.01 3.64
C ARG A 37 1.55 -15.21 2.69
N GLU A 38 0.99 -16.32 3.15
CA GLU A 38 0.89 -17.57 2.36
C GLU A 38 0.04 -17.40 1.10
N ASN A 39 -1.00 -16.57 1.17
CA ASN A 39 -1.89 -16.29 0.04
C ASN A 39 -1.36 -15.18 -0.88
N GLY A 40 -0.12 -14.70 -0.68
CA GLY A 40 0.51 -13.70 -1.55
C GLY A 40 -0.05 -12.29 -1.41
N TYR A 41 -0.81 -12.02 -0.35
CA TYR A 41 -1.39 -10.71 -0.11
C TYR A 41 -0.32 -9.75 0.43
N SER A 42 0.33 -9.06 -0.50
CA SER A 42 1.29 -7.99 -0.20
C SER A 42 0.58 -6.65 0.01
N GLY A 43 1.34 -5.59 0.31
CA GLY A 43 0.79 -4.25 0.54
C GLY A 43 -0.10 -3.70 -0.59
N ALA A 44 -0.09 -4.27 -1.80
CA ALA A 44 -1.05 -3.95 -2.84
C ALA A 44 -2.48 -4.41 -2.52
N TRP A 45 -2.64 -5.60 -1.93
CA TRP A 45 -3.94 -6.14 -1.53
C TRP A 45 -4.55 -5.33 -0.39
N VAL A 46 -3.76 -4.97 0.63
CA VAL A 46 -4.21 -4.11 1.73
C VAL A 46 -4.72 -2.76 1.21
N ARG A 47 -4.02 -2.16 0.23
CA ARG A 47 -4.49 -0.90 -0.40
C ARG A 47 -5.83 -1.07 -1.12
N GLU A 48 -6.04 -2.21 -1.77
CA GLU A 48 -7.29 -2.50 -2.49
C GLU A 48 -8.47 -2.72 -1.54
N LEU A 49 -8.24 -3.40 -0.41
CA LEU A 49 -9.25 -3.52 0.65
C LEU A 49 -9.66 -2.15 1.19
N ILE A 50 -8.67 -1.30 1.55
CA ILE A 50 -8.94 0.06 2.05
C ILE A 50 -9.70 0.89 1.00
N ARG A 51 -9.33 0.77 -0.28
CA ARG A 51 -10.03 1.46 -1.37
C ARG A 51 -11.49 1.02 -1.48
N ARG A 52 -11.76 -0.28 -1.43
CA ARG A 52 -13.14 -0.80 -1.50
C ARG A 52 -14.00 -0.27 -0.34
N GLU A 53 -13.46 -0.27 0.87
CA GLU A 53 -14.16 0.28 2.03
C GLU A 53 -14.38 1.79 1.93
N TYR A 54 -13.40 2.54 1.42
CA TYR A 54 -13.55 3.97 1.16
C TYR A 54 -14.67 4.26 0.13
N GLU A 55 -14.70 3.53 -0.99
CA GLU A 55 -15.75 3.72 -2.01
C GLU A 55 -17.14 3.34 -1.48
N ARG A 56 -17.24 2.33 -0.60
CA ARG A 56 -18.49 2.00 0.10
C ARG A 56 -18.96 3.16 0.97
N ALA A 57 -18.08 3.68 1.82
CA ALA A 57 -18.40 4.79 2.73
C ALA A 57 -18.73 6.11 2.01
N LYS A 58 -18.25 6.30 0.78
CA LYS A 58 -18.52 7.49 -0.05
C LYS A 58 -19.81 7.36 -0.86
N GLY A 59 -20.28 6.13 -1.09
CA GLY A 59 -21.51 5.83 -1.83
C GLY A 59 -22.78 5.84 -0.98
N GLU A 60 -22.66 6.04 0.34
CA GLU A 60 -23.73 6.27 1.33
C GLU A 60 -23.84 7.77 1.65
#